data_AF-A0A3E4LIL3-F1
#
_entry.id   AF-A0A3E4LIL3-F1
#
_cell.length_a   1.000
_cell.length_b   1.000
_cell.length_c   1.000
_cell.angle_alpha   90.00
_cell.angle_beta   90.00
_cell.angle_gamma   90.00
#
_symmetry.space_group_name_H-M   'P 1'
#
loop_
_entity.id
_entity.type
_entity.pdbx_description
1 polymer ?
#
loop_
_entity_poly.entity_id
_entity_poly.type
_entity_poly.pdbx_seq_one_letter_code
_entity_poly.pdbx_strand_id
1 'polypeptide(L)'
;MVYFVIGKRSMLLYAKTRWIGGRRMVLQTKGLCKYCGKEYTKGGMLRHLQTCKKRSAKLAEEKGKRRCRYFQVVITGKYQKDYWLIVEASENTTLKELDVFIRDIWVECCGHLSAFTIHEEQYESNPDTDAFWGIPSRNMNYRLKDVVDVGDNFLYEYDFGSTTELVLSIHSCRDGEKKNNEIVILSRNNPPKILCSNCEQNEAKWVNPEGYYEGEPFWCDECLEAENDEEGEDYELEFLLPVCNSPRMGVCGYEGSDSYPDQFEPDEQ
;
A
#
# COMPACT_ATOMS: atom_id res chain seq x y z
N MET A 1 40.05 23.13 8.88
CA MET A 1 38.61 23.38 8.71
C MET A 1 38.28 23.07 7.25
N VAL A 2 37.93 21.81 6.99
CA VAL A 2 37.59 21.29 5.66
C VAL A 2 36.23 20.65 5.83
N TYR A 3 35.20 21.29 5.27
CA TYR A 3 33.83 20.79 5.30
C TYR A 3 33.69 19.69 4.24
N PHE A 4 33.50 18.45 4.66
CA PHE A 4 32.99 17.39 3.80
C PHE A 4 31.47 17.33 3.98
N VAL A 5 30.73 17.82 2.99
CA VAL A 5 29.29 17.59 2.86
C VAL A 5 29.13 16.24 2.16
N ILE A 6 28.84 15.18 2.91
CA ILE A 6 28.46 13.88 2.34
C ILE A 6 26.95 13.91 2.12
N GLY A 7 26.53 14.30 0.91
CA GLY A 7 25.17 14.07 0.43
C GLY A 7 25.01 12.58 0.11
N LYS A 8 24.34 11.82 0.98
CA LYS A 8 23.86 10.47 0.65
C LYS A 8 22.69 10.61 -0.33
N ARG A 9 22.96 10.47 -1.63
CA ARG A 9 21.92 10.10 -2.61
C ARG A 9 21.81 8.57 -2.58
N SER A 10 20.76 8.07 -1.95
CA SER A 10 20.28 6.71 -2.20
C SER A 10 19.85 6.64 -3.67
N MET A 11 20.54 5.81 -4.44
CA MET A 11 20.25 5.57 -5.85
C MET A 11 19.56 4.22 -5.91
N LEU A 12 18.23 4.19 -5.79
CA LEU A 12 17.45 3.01 -6.14
C LEU A 12 17.64 2.78 -7.65
N LEU A 13 18.37 1.74 -8.01
CA LEU A 13 18.34 1.19 -9.36
C LEU A 13 16.97 0.54 -9.55
N TYR A 14 16.14 1.17 -10.40
CA TYR A 14 14.96 0.52 -10.94
C TYR A 14 15.38 -0.31 -12.15
N ALA A 15 14.95 -1.57 -12.18
CA ALA A 15 15.06 -2.50 -13.29
C ALA A 15 14.77 -1.83 -14.64
N LYS A 16 15.61 -2.14 -15.65
CA LYS A 16 15.52 -1.61 -17.01
C LYS A 16 14.16 -1.94 -17.63
N THR A 17 13.21 -1.02 -17.59
CA THR A 17 11.99 -1.12 -18.39
C THR A 17 12.20 -0.41 -19.73
N ARG A 18 11.91 -1.12 -20.84
CA ARG A 18 12.18 -0.74 -22.24
C ARG A 18 11.85 0.73 -22.57
N TRP A 19 12.86 1.43 -23.07
CA TRP A 19 12.76 2.75 -23.67
C TRP A 19 12.30 2.63 -25.12
N ILE A 20 11.02 2.91 -25.39
CA ILE A 20 10.53 3.18 -26.76
C ILE A 20 9.70 4.48 -26.72
N GLY A 21 10.19 5.54 -27.35
CA GLY A 21 9.36 6.70 -27.74
C GLY A 21 9.08 7.81 -26.71
N GLY A 22 9.84 7.93 -25.62
CA GLY A 22 9.87 9.17 -24.82
C GLY A 22 8.60 9.53 -24.02
N ARG A 23 7.67 8.60 -23.82
CA ARG A 23 6.56 8.75 -22.85
C ARG A 23 6.38 7.46 -22.07
N ARG A 24 6.53 7.53 -20.73
CA ARG A 24 6.13 6.47 -19.80
C ARG A 24 4.63 6.22 -19.99
N MET A 25 4.27 5.11 -20.62
CA MET A 25 2.88 4.64 -20.62
C MET A 25 2.63 4.13 -19.19
N VAL A 26 2.18 5.01 -18.31
CA VAL A 26 1.76 4.63 -16.96
C VAL A 26 0.51 3.77 -17.15
N LEU A 27 0.68 2.45 -17.06
CA LEU A 27 -0.44 1.52 -17.11
C LEU A 27 -1.27 1.76 -15.85
N GLN A 28 -2.29 2.61 -15.95
CA GLN A 28 -3.15 2.90 -14.80
C GLN A 28 -3.85 1.61 -14.38
N THR A 29 -3.47 1.09 -13.22
CA THR A 29 -4.14 -0.06 -12.63
C THR A 29 -5.60 0.27 -12.37
N LYS A 30 -6.43 -0.75 -12.50
CA LYS A 30 -7.84 -0.70 -12.20
C LYS A 30 -8.13 -1.56 -10.98
N GLY A 31 -9.30 -1.37 -10.41
CA GLY A 31 -9.78 -2.16 -9.28
C GLY A 31 -11.30 -2.30 -9.32
N LEU A 32 -11.80 -3.29 -8.60
CA LEU A 32 -13.23 -3.58 -8.51
C LEU A 32 -13.90 -2.70 -7.44
N CYS A 33 -15.13 -2.28 -7.72
CA CYS A 33 -15.97 -1.57 -6.76
C CYS A 33 -16.57 -2.59 -5.79
N LYS A 34 -16.37 -2.39 -4.47
CA LYS A 34 -16.94 -3.27 -3.43
C LYS A 34 -18.41 -3.61 -3.69
N TYR A 35 -19.23 -2.64 -4.05
CA TYR A 35 -20.69 -2.80 -4.03
C TYR A 35 -21.30 -3.35 -5.30
N CYS A 36 -20.67 -3.17 -6.47
CA CYS A 36 -21.28 -3.54 -7.75
C CYS A 36 -20.38 -4.37 -8.65
N GLY A 37 -19.19 -4.73 -8.19
CA GLY A 37 -18.20 -5.52 -8.91
C GLY A 37 -17.58 -4.86 -10.14
N LYS A 38 -18.07 -3.70 -10.59
CA LYS A 38 -17.53 -3.05 -11.79
C LYS A 38 -16.12 -2.51 -11.57
N GLU A 39 -15.32 -2.61 -12.63
CA GLU A 39 -13.91 -2.25 -12.64
C GLU A 39 -13.69 -0.80 -13.11
N TYR A 40 -12.85 -0.05 -12.39
CA TYR A 40 -12.46 1.32 -12.74
C TYR A 40 -11.00 1.62 -12.40
N THR A 41 -10.38 2.59 -13.09
CA THR A 41 -9.10 3.19 -12.63
C THR A 41 -9.31 3.91 -11.30
N LYS A 42 -8.24 4.17 -10.52
CA LYS A 42 -8.34 4.90 -9.24
C LYS A 42 -9.23 6.16 -9.28
N GLY A 43 -8.95 7.07 -10.22
CA GLY A 43 -9.74 8.30 -10.38
C GLY A 43 -11.14 8.08 -10.95
N GLY A 44 -11.34 7.00 -11.73
CA GLY A 44 -12.67 6.53 -12.13
C GLY A 44 -13.48 6.02 -10.94
N MET A 45 -12.83 5.25 -10.04
CA MET A 45 -13.44 4.65 -8.87
C MET A 45 -13.95 5.71 -7.88
N LEU A 46 -13.16 6.75 -7.62
CA LEU A 46 -13.59 7.86 -6.75
C LEU A 46 -14.88 8.54 -7.25
N ARG A 47 -14.97 8.81 -8.56
CA ARG A 47 -16.20 9.35 -9.19
C ARG A 47 -17.35 8.34 -9.18
N HIS A 48 -17.04 7.07 -9.42
CA HIS A 48 -18.04 6.00 -9.42
C HIS A 48 -18.66 5.80 -8.02
N LEU A 49 -17.86 5.80 -6.94
CA LEU A 49 -18.34 5.59 -5.58
C LEU A 49 -19.38 6.63 -5.12
N GLN A 50 -19.35 7.84 -5.71
CA GLN A 50 -20.37 8.88 -5.46
C GLN A 50 -21.72 8.58 -6.12
N THR A 51 -21.72 7.80 -7.21
CA THR A 51 -22.91 7.54 -8.06
C THR A 51 -23.29 6.07 -8.12
N CYS A 52 -22.60 5.21 -7.37
CA CYS A 52 -22.82 3.78 -7.35
C CYS A 52 -24.19 3.45 -6.73
N LYS A 53 -25.15 3.05 -7.56
CA LYS A 53 -26.53 2.73 -7.13
C LYS A 53 -26.58 1.67 -6.03
N LYS A 54 -25.73 0.63 -6.11
CA LYS A 54 -25.64 -0.44 -5.11
C LYS A 54 -25.12 0.09 -3.77
N ARG A 55 -24.10 0.96 -3.80
CA ARG A 55 -23.63 1.66 -2.60
C ARG A 55 -24.73 2.53 -2.01
N SER A 56 -25.41 3.36 -2.82
CA SER A 56 -26.50 4.20 -2.36
C SER A 56 -27.64 3.40 -1.71
N ALA A 57 -28.02 2.27 -2.31
CA ALA A 57 -29.00 1.36 -1.73
C ALA A 57 -28.53 0.80 -0.38
N LYS A 58 -27.26 0.35 -0.29
CA LYS A 58 -26.69 -0.16 0.96
C LYS A 58 -26.65 0.89 2.06
N LEU A 59 -26.31 2.13 1.73
CA LEU A 59 -26.28 3.24 2.69
C LEU A 59 -27.69 3.66 3.13
N ALA A 60 -28.71 3.52 2.28
CA ALA A 60 -30.10 3.80 2.63
C ALA A 60 -30.68 2.78 3.64
N GLU A 61 -30.04 1.63 3.83
CA GLU A 61 -30.41 0.63 4.85
C GLU A 61 -29.94 1.02 6.26
N GLU A 62 -29.07 2.02 6.41
CA GLU A 62 -28.60 2.51 7.72
C GLU A 62 -29.77 3.09 8.53
N LYS A 63 -30.09 2.50 9.69
CA LYS A 63 -31.22 2.86 10.55
C LYS A 63 -30.80 3.34 11.95
N GLY A 64 -29.50 3.28 12.25
CA GLY A 64 -28.98 3.63 13.56
C GLY A 64 -29.20 5.09 13.91
N LYS A 65 -29.61 5.32 15.16
CA LYS A 65 -29.87 6.66 15.71
C LYS A 65 -28.60 7.47 15.93
N ARG A 66 -27.50 6.81 16.29
CA ARG A 66 -26.20 7.46 16.48
C ARG A 66 -25.54 7.63 15.13
N ARG A 67 -25.04 8.83 14.85
CA ARG A 67 -24.36 9.18 13.61
C ARG A 67 -22.91 9.53 13.89
N CYS A 68 -22.04 9.29 12.93
CA CYS A 68 -20.68 9.81 12.90
C CYS A 68 -20.27 10.07 11.45
N ARG A 69 -19.21 10.86 11.30
CA ARG A 69 -18.57 11.08 10.01
C ARG A 69 -17.70 9.87 9.65
N TYR A 70 -17.64 9.58 8.36
CA TYR A 70 -16.74 8.60 7.76
C TYR A 70 -15.90 9.30 6.69
N PHE A 71 -14.59 9.13 6.76
CA PHE A 71 -13.65 9.60 5.77
C PHE A 71 -13.44 8.54 4.70
N GLN A 72 -13.46 8.97 3.45
CA GLN A 72 -12.94 8.18 2.34
C GLN A 72 -11.45 8.48 2.20
N VAL A 73 -10.62 7.51 2.58
CA VAL A 73 -9.16 7.63 2.58
C VAL A 73 -8.60 6.88 1.37
N VAL A 74 -7.76 7.55 0.59
CA VAL A 74 -7.04 6.95 -0.53
C VAL A 74 -5.61 6.72 -0.10
N ILE A 75 -5.16 5.47 -0.13
CA ILE A 75 -3.80 5.07 0.24
C ILE A 75 -3.09 4.67 -1.06
N THR A 76 -1.88 5.16 -1.31
CA THR A 76 -1.13 4.89 -2.54
C THR A 76 0.35 4.73 -2.23
N GLY A 77 1.05 3.80 -2.89
CA GLY A 77 2.50 3.74 -2.81
C GLY A 77 3.15 5.03 -3.32
N LYS A 78 4.02 5.67 -2.53
CA LYS A 78 4.61 6.99 -2.87
C LYS A 78 5.33 6.97 -4.22
N TYR A 79 6.14 5.93 -4.45
CA TYR A 79 6.87 5.71 -5.70
C TYR A 79 6.20 4.68 -6.63
N GLN A 80 5.38 3.79 -6.06
CA GLN A 80 4.66 2.75 -6.80
C GLN A 80 3.16 3.07 -6.88
N LYS A 81 2.82 4.08 -7.68
CA LYS A 81 1.45 4.66 -7.74
C LYS A 81 0.37 3.73 -8.30
N ASP A 82 0.80 2.61 -8.86
CA ASP A 82 -0.03 1.55 -9.41
C ASP A 82 -0.62 0.67 -8.29
N TYR A 83 -0.03 0.69 -7.09
CA TYR A 83 -0.65 0.16 -5.87
C TYR A 83 -1.47 1.23 -5.17
N TRP A 84 -2.76 0.98 -5.03
CA TRP A 84 -3.68 1.88 -4.36
C TRP A 84 -4.84 1.15 -3.68
N LEU A 85 -5.28 1.71 -2.56
CA LEU A 85 -6.46 1.32 -1.80
C LEU A 85 -7.37 2.54 -1.65
N ILE A 86 -8.68 2.30 -1.67
CA ILE A 86 -9.69 3.28 -1.28
C ILE A 86 -10.48 2.65 -0.15
N VAL A 87 -10.44 3.27 1.03
CA VAL A 87 -11.09 2.76 2.23
C VAL A 87 -12.03 3.80 2.81
N GLU A 88 -12.98 3.35 3.62
CA GLU A 88 -13.85 4.18 4.44
C GLU A 88 -13.53 3.94 5.91
N ALA A 89 -13.18 4.98 6.65
CA ALA A 89 -12.82 4.90 8.06
C ALA A 89 -13.69 5.86 8.89
N SER A 90 -14.09 5.45 10.08
CA SER A 90 -14.82 6.30 11.03
C SER A 90 -13.94 7.50 11.42
N GLU A 91 -14.55 8.66 11.63
CA GLU A 91 -13.88 9.84 12.19
C GLU A 91 -13.25 9.55 13.57
N ASN A 92 -13.73 8.51 14.26
CA ASN A 92 -13.25 8.07 15.56
C ASN A 92 -12.21 6.94 15.47
N THR A 93 -11.87 6.45 14.27
CA THR A 93 -10.75 5.54 14.06
C THR A 93 -9.47 6.25 14.47
N THR A 94 -8.61 5.58 15.22
CA THR A 94 -7.30 6.08 15.65
C THR A 94 -6.25 5.87 14.59
N LEU A 95 -5.16 6.66 14.62
CA LEU A 95 -4.00 6.40 13.77
C LEU A 95 -3.43 5.00 14.02
N LYS A 96 -3.52 4.49 15.25
CA LYS A 96 -3.10 3.13 15.59
C LYS A 96 -3.95 2.06 14.90
N GLU A 97 -5.27 2.23 14.87
CA GLU A 97 -6.18 1.32 14.14
C GLU A 97 -5.93 1.39 12.63
N LEU A 98 -5.62 2.58 12.09
CA LEU A 98 -5.25 2.75 10.69
C LEU A 98 -3.89 2.11 10.36
N ASP A 99 -2.89 2.25 11.24
CA ASP A 99 -1.58 1.60 11.13
C ASP A 99 -1.71 0.08 11.09
N VAL A 100 -2.47 -0.50 12.02
CA VAL A 100 -2.75 -1.95 12.04
C VAL A 100 -3.39 -2.38 10.73
N PHE A 101 -4.40 -1.66 10.24
CA PHE A 101 -5.02 -1.99 8.96
C PHE A 101 -4.03 -1.95 7.78
N ILE A 102 -3.16 -0.93 7.70
CA ILE A 102 -2.15 -0.80 6.63
C ILE A 102 -1.13 -1.93 6.71
N ARG A 103 -0.69 -2.26 7.92
CA ARG A 103 0.21 -3.38 8.23
C ARG A 103 -0.39 -4.69 7.74
N ASP A 104 -1.61 -4.99 8.14
CA ASP A 104 -2.29 -6.25 7.84
C ASP A 104 -2.52 -6.45 6.35
N ILE A 105 -2.75 -5.38 5.57
CA ILE A 105 -3.03 -5.50 4.12
C ILE A 105 -1.78 -5.40 3.23
N TRP A 106 -0.74 -4.67 3.63
CA TRP A 106 0.34 -4.29 2.71
C TRP A 106 1.77 -4.34 3.24
N VAL A 107 2.06 -4.15 4.53
CA VAL A 107 3.45 -3.83 4.93
C VAL A 107 4.01 -4.64 6.09
N GLU A 108 3.21 -5.37 6.84
CA GLU A 108 3.74 -6.14 7.98
C GLU A 108 4.63 -7.30 7.52
N CYS A 109 5.82 -7.44 8.11
CA CYS A 109 6.71 -8.57 7.88
C CYS A 109 7.39 -9.07 9.17
N CYS A 110 7.89 -8.18 10.03
CA CYS A 110 8.69 -8.56 11.21
C CYS A 110 8.50 -7.67 12.45
N GLY A 111 7.40 -6.91 12.51
CA GLY A 111 7.06 -6.03 13.63
C GLY A 111 7.81 -4.70 13.65
N HIS A 112 8.25 -4.18 12.50
CA HIS A 112 9.03 -2.94 12.42
C HIS A 112 8.26 -1.70 12.86
N LEU A 113 8.99 -0.62 13.19
CA LEU A 113 8.39 0.66 13.54
C LEU A 113 7.69 1.31 12.34
N SER A 114 6.72 2.17 12.65
CA SER A 114 5.96 2.92 11.67
C SER A 114 5.64 4.32 12.17
N ALA A 115 5.39 5.23 11.24
CA ALA A 115 5.04 6.62 11.54
C ALA A 115 4.05 7.21 10.54
N PHE A 116 3.18 8.10 11.01
CA PHE A 116 2.48 9.07 10.17
C PHE A 116 3.14 10.43 10.30
N THR A 117 3.20 11.18 9.20
CA THR A 117 3.55 12.61 9.21
C THR A 117 2.39 13.42 8.67
N ILE A 118 1.70 14.15 9.54
CA ILE A 118 0.47 14.91 9.26
C ILE A 118 0.71 16.36 9.68
N HIS A 119 0.55 17.32 8.75
CA HIS A 119 0.80 18.76 8.99
C HIS A 119 2.14 19.05 9.70
N GLU A 120 3.21 18.38 9.29
CA GLU A 120 4.57 18.47 9.88
C GLU A 120 4.69 17.88 11.31
N GLU A 121 3.62 17.34 11.89
CA GLU A 121 3.67 16.58 13.13
C GLU A 121 3.83 15.07 12.87
N GLN A 122 4.70 14.43 13.64
CA GLN A 122 4.99 13.00 13.53
C GLN A 122 4.28 12.19 14.62
N TYR A 123 3.69 11.07 14.21
CA TYR A 123 2.96 10.13 15.06
C TYR A 123 3.56 8.73 14.91
N GLU A 124 4.28 8.23 15.91
CA GLU A 124 5.03 6.97 15.84
C GLU A 124 4.36 5.84 16.62
N SER A 125 4.58 4.61 16.16
CA SER A 125 4.06 3.41 16.83
C SER A 125 4.74 3.14 18.18
N ASN A 126 6.01 3.54 18.31
CA ASN A 126 6.76 3.54 19.55
C ASN A 126 7.60 4.83 19.69
N PRO A 127 6.99 5.94 20.14
CA PRO A 127 7.64 7.23 20.18
C PRO A 127 8.78 7.26 21.19
N ASP A 128 9.91 7.88 20.83
CA ASP A 128 10.93 8.23 21.80
C ASP A 128 10.45 9.41 22.65
N THR A 129 10.54 9.26 23.97
CA THR A 129 10.16 10.30 24.93
C THR A 129 11.35 11.14 25.38
N ASP A 130 12.56 10.77 24.97
CA ASP A 130 13.77 11.49 25.29
C ASP A 130 13.97 12.71 24.36
N ALA A 131 13.82 13.90 24.92
CA ALA A 131 14.06 15.16 24.22
C ALA A 131 15.53 15.38 23.82
N PHE A 132 16.45 14.51 24.25
CA PHE A 132 17.86 14.58 23.87
C PHE A 132 18.10 14.35 22.37
N TRP A 133 17.25 13.57 21.69
CA TRP A 133 17.40 13.21 20.28
C TRP A 133 16.56 14.05 19.30
N GLY A 134 15.78 15.01 19.80
CA GLY A 134 14.98 15.89 18.97
C GLY A 134 13.63 16.25 19.58
N ILE A 135 12.70 16.68 18.75
CA ILE A 135 11.30 16.91 19.15
C ILE A 135 10.66 15.54 19.37
N PRO A 136 10.15 15.23 20.57
CA PRO A 136 9.48 13.95 20.82
C PRO A 136 8.29 13.77 19.88
N SER A 137 8.21 12.60 19.26
CA SER A 137 7.07 12.24 18.41
C SER A 137 5.83 11.97 19.26
N ARG A 138 4.64 12.19 18.69
CA ARG A 138 3.39 11.82 19.34
C ARG A 138 3.15 10.32 19.20
N ASN A 139 2.37 9.72 20.09
CA ASN A 139 1.87 8.34 19.88
C ASN A 139 0.70 8.32 18.89
N MET A 140 0.30 7.15 18.41
CA MET A 140 -0.80 6.96 17.44
C MET A 140 -2.22 6.87 18.04
N ASN A 141 -2.45 7.22 19.32
CA ASN A 141 -3.79 7.14 19.95
C ASN A 141 -4.71 8.34 19.64
N TYR A 142 -4.40 9.09 18.58
CA TYR A 142 -5.21 10.21 18.11
C TYR A 142 -6.25 9.72 17.09
N ARG A 143 -7.47 10.25 17.15
CA ARG A 143 -8.52 9.90 16.19
C ARG A 143 -8.36 10.73 14.94
N LEU A 144 -8.77 10.19 13.79
CA LEU A 144 -8.69 10.87 12.50
C LEU A 144 -9.29 12.28 12.55
N LYS A 145 -10.47 12.46 13.15
CA LYS A 145 -11.11 13.79 13.27
C LYS A 145 -10.32 14.84 14.04
N ASP A 146 -9.36 14.41 14.86
CA ASP A 146 -8.57 15.31 15.70
C ASP A 146 -7.29 15.77 14.98
N VAL A 147 -6.92 15.13 13.86
CA VAL A 147 -5.62 15.33 13.18
C VAL A 147 -5.71 15.51 11.67
N VAL A 148 -6.85 15.20 11.02
CA VAL A 148 -7.02 15.36 9.57
C VAL A 148 -8.33 16.03 9.19
N ASP A 149 -8.29 16.76 8.08
CA ASP A 149 -9.40 17.38 7.38
C ASP A 149 -9.55 16.85 5.95
N VAL A 150 -10.72 17.05 5.37
CA VAL A 150 -10.96 16.71 3.95
C VAL A 150 -10.06 17.56 3.06
N GLY A 151 -9.32 16.91 2.16
CA GLY A 151 -8.33 17.53 1.28
C GLY A 151 -6.89 17.33 1.73
N ASP A 152 -6.67 16.86 2.97
CA ASP A 152 -5.34 16.57 3.46
C ASP A 152 -4.66 15.46 2.69
N ASN A 153 -3.34 15.59 2.56
CA ASN A 153 -2.44 14.55 2.12
C ASN A 153 -1.31 14.42 3.14
N PHE A 154 -1.06 13.20 3.61
CA PHE A 154 -0.08 12.93 4.65
C PHE A 154 0.70 11.65 4.33
N LEU A 155 1.85 11.50 4.98
CA LEU A 155 2.76 10.38 4.74
C LEU A 155 2.58 9.30 5.78
N TYR A 156 2.83 8.07 5.36
CA TYR A 156 3.01 6.92 6.23
C TYR A 156 4.30 6.20 5.85
N GLU A 157 5.07 5.80 6.85
CA GLU A 157 6.33 5.10 6.71
C GLU A 157 6.28 3.84 7.56
N TYR A 158 6.65 2.70 6.98
CA TYR A 158 6.85 1.44 7.69
C TYR A 158 8.28 0.96 7.46
N ASP A 159 8.93 0.54 8.54
CA ASP A 159 10.32 0.11 8.62
C ASP A 159 11.33 1.20 8.23
N PHE A 160 11.98 1.83 9.22
CA PHE A 160 12.95 2.89 8.97
C PHE A 160 14.29 2.39 8.37
N GLY A 161 14.53 1.08 8.33
CA GLY A 161 15.70 0.49 7.68
C GLY A 161 15.48 0.25 6.19
N SER A 162 14.33 -0.34 5.83
CA SER A 162 13.92 -0.58 4.44
C SER A 162 12.52 -0.02 4.17
N THR A 163 12.45 1.31 4.09
CA THR A 163 11.19 2.04 4.20
C THR A 163 10.24 1.86 3.04
N THR A 164 9.04 1.37 3.36
CA THR A 164 7.88 1.46 2.48
C THR A 164 7.15 2.77 2.77
N GLU A 165 7.22 3.72 1.84
CA GLU A 165 6.54 5.01 1.96
C GLU A 165 5.19 5.01 1.24
N LEU A 166 4.12 5.38 1.94
CA LEU A 166 2.77 5.54 1.41
C LEU A 166 2.31 7.00 1.52
N VAL A 167 1.43 7.40 0.61
CA VAL A 167 0.71 8.66 0.66
C VAL A 167 -0.76 8.36 0.94
N LEU A 168 -1.30 8.99 1.98
CA LEU A 168 -2.71 8.92 2.34
C LEU A 168 -3.38 10.26 2.03
N SER A 169 -4.58 10.21 1.47
CA SER A 169 -5.36 11.38 1.08
C SER A 169 -6.78 11.27 1.62
N ILE A 170 -7.26 12.29 2.34
CA ILE A 170 -8.66 12.37 2.78
C ILE A 170 -9.49 12.95 1.65
N HIS A 171 -10.01 12.08 0.77
CA HIS A 171 -10.65 12.50 -0.47
C HIS A 171 -12.01 13.17 -0.25
N SER A 172 -12.84 12.59 0.61
CA SER A 172 -14.18 13.10 0.92
C SER A 172 -14.65 12.55 2.25
N CYS A 173 -15.79 13.04 2.74
CA CYS A 173 -16.46 12.45 3.89
C CYS A 173 -17.96 12.31 3.66
N ARG A 174 -18.59 11.42 4.42
CA ARG A 174 -20.04 11.31 4.54
C ARG A 174 -20.44 11.12 5.99
N ASP A 175 -21.66 11.47 6.34
CA ASP A 175 -22.25 11.03 7.60
C ASP A 175 -22.89 9.65 7.42
N GLY A 176 -22.75 8.80 8.43
CA GLY A 176 -23.29 7.44 8.45
C GLY A 176 -23.78 7.03 9.82
N GLU A 177 -24.49 5.91 9.89
CA GLU A 177 -24.77 5.24 11.16
C GLU A 177 -23.45 4.93 11.87
N LYS A 178 -23.36 5.26 13.16
CA LYS A 178 -22.19 4.94 13.96
C LYS A 178 -22.11 3.43 14.16
N LYS A 179 -21.10 2.82 13.54
CA LYS A 179 -20.73 1.42 13.69
C LYS A 179 -19.50 1.28 14.58
N ASN A 180 -18.97 0.07 14.67
CA ASN A 180 -17.63 -0.16 15.20
C ASN A 180 -16.62 0.55 14.27
N ASN A 181 -15.45 0.95 14.79
CA ASN A 181 -14.42 1.69 14.05
C ASN A 181 -13.72 0.85 12.95
N GLU A 182 -14.43 -0.12 12.37
CA GLU A 182 -13.97 -0.97 11.28
C GLU A 182 -13.66 -0.13 10.03
N ILE A 183 -12.49 -0.38 9.45
CA ILE A 183 -12.06 0.24 8.20
C ILE A 183 -12.55 -0.64 7.04
N VAL A 184 -13.38 -0.07 6.17
CA VAL A 184 -14.00 -0.81 5.06
C VAL A 184 -13.27 -0.54 3.76
N ILE A 185 -12.76 -1.58 3.11
CA ILE A 185 -12.15 -1.46 1.77
C ILE A 185 -13.25 -1.22 0.73
N LEU A 186 -13.28 -0.04 0.13
CA LEU A 186 -14.21 0.30 -0.96
C LEU A 186 -13.72 -0.20 -2.32
N SER A 187 -12.40 -0.23 -2.50
CA SER A 187 -11.71 -0.76 -3.68
C SER A 187 -10.21 -0.91 -3.43
N ARG A 188 -9.56 -1.82 -4.15
CA ARG A 188 -8.11 -2.02 -4.24
C ARG A 188 -7.76 -2.21 -5.71
N ASN A 189 -6.57 -1.79 -6.14
CA ASN A 189 -6.08 -2.16 -7.46
C ASN A 189 -6.03 -3.69 -7.61
N ASN A 190 -6.32 -4.19 -8.80
CA ASN A 190 -6.04 -5.59 -9.13
C ASN A 190 -4.53 -5.83 -9.03
N PRO A 191 -4.10 -7.05 -8.67
CA PRO A 191 -2.70 -7.43 -8.69
C PRO A 191 -2.08 -7.08 -10.05
N PRO A 192 -0.94 -6.37 -10.08
CA PRO A 192 -0.28 -6.08 -11.33
C PRO A 192 0.21 -7.39 -11.96
N LYS A 193 0.02 -7.52 -13.27
CA LYS A 193 0.61 -8.62 -14.05
C LYS A 193 2.09 -8.30 -14.26
N ILE A 194 2.95 -9.03 -13.57
CA ILE A 194 4.40 -8.89 -13.67
C ILE A 194 4.91 -10.05 -14.53
N LEU A 195 5.70 -9.73 -15.55
CA LEU A 195 6.32 -10.75 -16.40
C LEU A 195 7.65 -11.19 -15.80
N CYS A 196 8.01 -12.44 -16.02
CA CYS A 196 9.34 -12.94 -15.69
C CYS A 196 10.42 -12.13 -16.41
N SER A 197 11.46 -11.74 -15.66
CA SER A 197 12.60 -10.98 -16.16
C SER A 197 13.44 -11.76 -17.17
N ASN A 198 13.52 -13.08 -17.04
CA ASN A 198 14.31 -13.94 -17.94
C ASN A 198 13.59 -14.16 -19.30
N CYS A 199 12.37 -14.72 -19.30
CA CYS A 199 11.70 -15.06 -20.56
C CYS A 199 10.85 -13.93 -21.18
N GLU A 200 10.43 -12.93 -20.40
CA GLU A 200 9.44 -11.90 -20.78
C GLU A 200 8.09 -12.46 -21.32
N GLN A 201 7.79 -13.74 -21.13
CA GLN A 201 6.61 -14.42 -21.69
C GLN A 201 5.60 -14.83 -20.61
N ASN A 202 6.09 -15.48 -19.55
CA ASN A 202 5.26 -16.00 -18.46
C ASN A 202 5.08 -14.96 -17.35
N GLU A 203 3.96 -15.03 -16.62
CA GLU A 203 3.76 -14.24 -15.41
C GLU A 203 4.70 -14.73 -14.30
N ALA A 204 5.37 -13.79 -13.65
CA ALA A 204 6.24 -14.06 -12.52
C ALA A 204 5.40 -14.44 -11.29
N LYS A 205 5.87 -15.45 -10.56
CA LYS A 205 5.32 -15.88 -9.28
C LYS A 205 6.25 -15.57 -8.12
N TRP A 206 7.52 -15.40 -8.40
CA TRP A 206 8.57 -15.21 -7.42
C TRP A 206 9.31 -13.89 -7.67
N VAL A 207 9.77 -13.29 -6.59
CA VAL A 207 10.69 -12.16 -6.60
C VAL A 207 11.95 -12.55 -5.83
N ASN A 208 13.11 -12.38 -6.45
CA ASN A 208 14.41 -12.45 -5.81
C ASN A 208 14.76 -11.04 -5.29
N PRO A 209 14.82 -10.82 -3.97
CA PRO A 209 15.21 -9.54 -3.39
C PRO A 209 16.59 -9.05 -3.85
N GLU A 210 17.54 -9.95 -4.10
CA GLU A 210 18.88 -9.60 -4.58
C GLU A 210 18.87 -9.17 -6.05
N GLY A 211 17.98 -9.76 -6.85
CA GLY A 211 17.81 -9.44 -8.27
C GLY A 211 17.39 -7.98 -8.54
N TYR A 212 16.94 -7.23 -7.51
CA TYR A 212 16.69 -5.80 -7.65
C TYR A 212 17.95 -5.00 -7.98
N TYR A 213 19.14 -5.43 -7.53
CA TYR A 213 20.40 -4.75 -7.83
C TYR A 213 20.86 -5.00 -9.28
N GLU A 214 20.49 -6.14 -9.84
CA GLU A 214 20.90 -6.60 -11.17
C GLU A 214 19.88 -6.20 -12.25
N GLY A 215 18.64 -5.93 -11.82
CA GLY A 215 17.55 -5.47 -12.69
C GLY A 215 16.66 -6.58 -13.23
N GLU A 216 16.83 -7.81 -12.74
CA GLU A 216 16.08 -9.01 -13.16
C GLU A 216 15.46 -9.74 -11.95
N PRO A 217 14.63 -9.06 -11.11
CA PRO A 217 14.17 -9.64 -9.86
C PRO A 217 13.04 -10.66 -10.00
N PHE A 218 12.36 -10.77 -11.14
CA PHE A 218 11.09 -11.50 -11.24
C PHE A 218 11.20 -12.82 -11.99
N TRP A 219 10.68 -13.90 -11.40
CA TRP A 219 10.85 -15.26 -11.91
C TRP A 219 9.51 -16.00 -12.04
N CYS A 220 9.31 -16.69 -13.17
CA CYS A 220 8.26 -17.70 -13.32
C CYS A 220 8.83 -19.08 -12.99
N ASP A 221 7.97 -20.04 -12.65
CA ASP A 221 8.38 -21.40 -12.27
C ASP A 221 9.29 -22.05 -13.34
N GLU A 222 8.91 -21.98 -14.62
CA GLU A 222 9.67 -22.63 -15.71
C GLU A 222 11.12 -22.12 -15.83
N CYS A 223 11.34 -20.81 -15.67
CA CYS A 223 12.68 -20.22 -15.75
C CYS A 223 13.49 -20.51 -14.50
N LEU A 224 12.84 -20.58 -13.34
CA LEU A 224 13.50 -20.89 -12.08
C LEU A 224 13.95 -22.36 -12.03
N GLU A 225 13.08 -23.28 -12.47
CA GLU A 225 13.40 -24.71 -12.58
C GLU A 225 14.57 -24.94 -13.56
N ALA A 226 14.57 -24.25 -14.70
CA ALA A 226 15.66 -24.35 -15.67
C ALA A 226 17.01 -23.85 -15.12
N GLU A 227 17.02 -22.78 -14.33
CA GLU A 227 18.25 -22.25 -13.70
C GLU A 227 18.84 -23.24 -12.70
N ASN A 228 17.98 -23.84 -11.86
CA ASN A 228 18.39 -24.84 -10.87
C ASN A 228 19.02 -26.09 -11.52
N ASP A 229 18.48 -26.51 -12.67
CA ASP A 229 19.00 -27.66 -13.42
C ASP A 229 20.37 -27.38 -14.08
N GLU A 230 20.65 -26.12 -14.47
CA GLU A 230 21.90 -25.72 -15.14
C GLU A 230 23.07 -25.49 -14.17
N GLU A 231 22.82 -24.82 -13.04
CA GLU A 231 23.90 -24.50 -12.11
C GLU A 231 24.24 -25.66 -11.15
N GLY A 232 23.37 -26.67 -11.03
CA GLY A 232 23.58 -27.80 -10.13
C GLY A 232 23.65 -27.41 -8.64
N GLU A 233 23.37 -26.15 -8.35
CA GLU A 233 23.10 -25.59 -7.03
C GLU A 233 21.58 -25.53 -6.90
N ASP A 234 21.03 -26.06 -5.81
CA ASP A 234 19.66 -25.73 -5.40
C ASP A 234 19.67 -24.22 -5.14
N TYR A 235 19.37 -23.41 -6.15
CA TYR A 235 19.18 -21.97 -5.99
C TYR A 235 18.15 -21.83 -4.87
N GLU A 236 18.60 -21.37 -3.71
CA GLU A 236 17.87 -21.59 -2.47
C GLU A 236 16.52 -20.87 -2.57
N LEU A 237 15.45 -21.65 -2.80
CA LEU A 237 14.06 -21.21 -2.77
C LEU A 237 13.74 -20.43 -1.47
N GLU A 238 14.56 -20.60 -0.43
CA GLU A 238 14.48 -19.87 0.84
C GLU A 238 14.62 -18.35 0.71
N PHE A 239 15.26 -17.83 -0.34
CA PHE A 239 15.38 -16.37 -0.55
C PHE A 239 14.29 -15.78 -1.46
N LEU A 240 13.54 -16.62 -2.17
CA LEU A 240 12.50 -16.16 -3.07
C LEU A 240 11.22 -15.84 -2.29
N LEU A 241 10.69 -14.65 -2.56
CA LEU A 241 9.42 -14.22 -2.00
C LEU A 241 8.33 -14.32 -3.07
N PRO A 242 7.07 -14.55 -2.69
CA PRO A 242 5.98 -14.54 -3.65
C PRO A 242 5.77 -13.14 -4.24
N VAL A 243 5.30 -13.10 -5.48
CA VAL A 243 4.75 -11.88 -6.08
C VAL A 243 3.43 -11.55 -5.38
N CYS A 244 3.33 -10.34 -4.82
CA CYS A 244 2.18 -9.89 -4.05
C CYS A 244 1.61 -8.56 -4.54
N ASN A 245 0.33 -8.30 -4.24
CA ASN A 245 -0.32 -7.03 -4.53
C ASN A 245 0.01 -5.95 -3.49
N SER A 246 1.30 -5.67 -3.27
CA SER A 246 1.79 -4.74 -2.25
C SER A 246 2.98 -3.90 -2.73
N PRO A 247 3.08 -2.62 -2.30
CA PRO A 247 4.28 -1.81 -2.50
C PRO A 247 5.50 -2.26 -1.65
N ARG A 248 5.37 -3.25 -0.77
CA ARG A 248 6.47 -3.87 0.01
C ARG A 248 6.93 -5.22 -0.57
N MET A 249 6.33 -5.70 -1.66
CA MET A 249 6.73 -6.93 -2.33
C MET A 249 8.26 -6.98 -2.55
N GLY A 250 8.89 -8.09 -2.16
CA GLY A 250 10.34 -8.30 -2.33
C GLY A 250 11.22 -7.65 -1.25
N VAL A 251 10.64 -7.10 -0.18
CA VAL A 251 11.38 -6.39 0.89
C VAL A 251 11.23 -7.11 2.22
N CYS A 252 12.36 -7.36 2.89
CA CYS A 252 12.41 -7.82 4.29
C CYS A 252 11.54 -9.07 4.57
N GLY A 253 11.53 -10.04 3.66
CA GLY A 253 10.74 -11.27 3.82
C GLY A 253 9.23 -11.08 3.73
N TYR A 254 8.73 -9.98 3.16
CA TYR A 254 7.30 -9.75 2.99
C TYR A 254 6.69 -10.71 1.95
N GLU A 255 5.79 -11.58 2.40
CA GLU A 255 5.14 -12.63 1.60
C GLU A 255 3.69 -12.33 1.19
N GLY A 256 3.22 -11.11 1.48
CA GLY A 256 1.82 -10.75 1.27
C GLY A 256 1.04 -10.69 2.58
N SER A 257 -0.28 -10.63 2.45
CA SER A 257 -1.19 -10.45 3.58
C SER A 257 -1.94 -11.75 3.86
N ASP A 258 -1.91 -12.22 5.11
CA ASP A 258 -2.67 -13.40 5.55
C ASP A 258 -4.17 -13.15 5.69
N SER A 259 -4.56 -11.88 5.89
CA SER A 259 -5.95 -11.50 6.21
C SER A 259 -6.75 -11.07 4.99
N TYR A 260 -6.07 -10.58 3.95
CA TYR A 260 -6.68 -10.05 2.74
C TYR A 260 -6.09 -10.72 1.50
N PRO A 261 -6.93 -11.31 0.62
CA PRO A 261 -6.45 -11.84 -0.64
C PRO A 261 -5.91 -10.73 -1.54
N ASP A 262 -4.96 -11.10 -2.40
CA ASP A 262 -4.34 -10.19 -3.35
C ASP A 262 -5.33 -9.62 -4.36
N GLN A 263 -6.20 -10.49 -4.90
CA GLN A 263 -7.34 -10.06 -5.69
C GLN A 263 -8.47 -9.65 -4.75
N PHE A 264 -8.83 -8.37 -4.80
CA PHE A 264 -9.97 -7.86 -4.03
C PHE A 264 -11.28 -8.46 -4.53
N GLU A 265 -12.10 -8.93 -3.59
CA GLU A 265 -13.40 -9.53 -3.85
C GLU A 265 -14.54 -8.54 -3.53
N PRO A 266 -15.37 -8.18 -4.53
CA PRO A 266 -16.55 -7.35 -4.28
C PRO A 266 -17.68 -8.14 -3.60
N ASP A 267 -18.61 -7.43 -2.96
CA ASP A 267 -19.82 -7.98 -2.32
C ASP A 267 -20.76 -8.65 -3.34
N GLU A 268 -20.72 -8.21 -4.60
CA GLU A 268 -21.51 -8.75 -5.70
C GLU A 268 -20.56 -9.51 -6.64
N GLN A 269 -20.70 -10.85 -6.64
CA GLN A 269 -20.04 -11.77 -7.57
C GLN A 269 -20.88 -11.98 -8.83
#